data_AF-A0A3E0MMQ8-F1
#
_entry.id   AF-A0A3E0MMQ8-F1
#
_cell.length_a   1.000
_cell.length_b   1.000
_cell.length_c   1.000
_cell.angle_alpha   90.00
_cell.angle_beta   90.00
_cell.angle_gamma   90.00
#
_symmetry.space_group_name_H-M   'P 1'
#
loop_
_entity.id
_entity.type
_entity.pdbx_description
1 polymer ?
#
loop_
_entity_poly.entity_id
_entity_poly.type
_entity_poly.pdbx_seq_one_letter_code
_entity_poly.pdbx_strand_id
1 'polypeptide(L)'
;MVDISAQASPAVTRVADALRSGALPDAASYLPDMSPGDIAYLISASPPATREELWSLLDHEQEADVLNELPDDIRNTFLADLQPEAVAEIIVQLD
;
A
#
# COMPACT_ATOMS: atom_id res chain seq x y z
N MET A 1 19.95 9.39 4.32
CA MET A 1 19.18 8.42 5.10
C MET A 1 17.94 9.16 5.55
N VAL A 2 16.82 8.97 4.85
CA VAL A 2 15.63 9.83 4.97
C VAL A 2 15.04 9.63 6.37
N ASP A 3 14.90 10.72 7.11
CA ASP A 3 14.19 10.76 8.39
C ASP A 3 12.70 10.46 8.16
N ILE A 4 12.32 9.18 8.27
CA ILE A 4 10.91 8.74 8.40
C ILE A 4 10.46 8.92 9.85
N SER A 5 10.83 10.05 10.47
CA SER A 5 10.08 10.58 11.60
C SER A 5 8.97 11.47 11.05
N ALA A 6 8.12 10.88 10.20
CA ALA A 6 6.77 11.35 10.03
C ALA A 6 6.13 11.22 11.42
N GLN A 7 5.90 12.35 12.09
CA GLN A 7 4.87 12.37 13.12
C GLN A 7 3.61 11.86 12.43
N ALA A 8 3.15 10.67 12.80
CA ALA A 8 1.98 10.05 12.20
C ALA A 8 0.86 11.09 12.16
N SER A 9 0.40 11.42 10.95
CA SER A 9 -0.60 12.45 10.79
C SER A 9 -1.86 12.05 11.58
N PRO A 10 -2.70 13.00 12.03
CA PRO A 10 -3.93 12.67 12.72
C PRO A 10 -4.86 11.79 11.86
N ALA A 11 -4.70 11.80 10.52
CA ALA A 11 -5.38 10.87 9.62
C ALA A 11 -4.85 9.43 9.79
N VAL A 12 -3.53 9.24 9.73
CA VAL A 12 -2.87 7.93 9.97
C VAL A 12 -3.29 7.31 11.30
N THR A 13 -3.32 8.11 12.36
CA THR A 13 -3.70 7.61 13.70
C THR A 13 -5.15 7.10 13.72
N ARG A 14 -6.09 7.85 13.11
CA ARG A 14 -7.51 7.43 13.07
C ARG A 14 -7.70 6.15 12.26
N VAL A 15 -7.04 6.03 11.11
CA VAL A 15 -7.14 4.84 10.27
C VAL A 15 -6.54 3.63 10.99
N ALA A 16 -5.38 3.77 11.63
CA ALA A 16 -4.77 2.69 12.40
C ALA A 16 -5.66 2.21 13.57
N ASP A 17 -6.35 3.12 14.26
CA ASP A 17 -7.28 2.79 15.33
C ASP A 17 -8.57 2.12 14.81
N ALA A 18 -9.09 2.58 13.67
CA ALA A 18 -10.23 1.96 12.99
C ALA A 18 -9.91 0.51 12.55
N LEU A 19 -8.75 0.29 11.93
CA LEU A 19 -8.28 -1.04 11.57
C LEU A 19 -8.14 -1.96 12.79
N ARG A 20 -7.56 -1.45 13.89
CA ARG A 20 -7.40 -2.23 15.14
C ARG A 20 -8.72 -2.60 15.79
N SER A 21 -9.74 -1.77 15.64
CA SER A 21 -11.09 -2.01 16.19
C SER A 21 -12.00 -2.81 15.26
N GLY A 22 -11.52 -3.18 14.06
CA GLY A 22 -12.29 -3.93 13.06
C GLY A 22 -13.26 -3.05 12.24
N ALA A 23 -13.13 -1.72 12.32
CA ALA A 23 -13.92 -0.75 11.58
C ALA A 23 -13.30 -0.45 10.20
N LEU A 24 -13.10 -1.48 9.38
CA LEU A 24 -12.61 -1.36 8.01
C LEU A 24 -13.39 -0.35 7.14
N PRO A 25 -14.74 -0.25 7.23
CA PRO A 25 -15.49 0.76 6.49
C PRO A 25 -15.11 2.19 6.85
N ASP A 26 -14.78 2.45 8.11
CA ASP A 26 -14.38 3.78 8.58
C ASP A 26 -12.97 4.11 8.08
N ALA A 27 -12.05 3.15 8.15
CA ALA A 27 -10.70 3.28 7.57
C ALA A 27 -10.75 3.59 6.06
N ALA A 28 -11.59 2.87 5.31
CA ALA A 28 -11.78 3.05 3.88
C ALA A 28 -12.29 4.45 3.52
N SER A 29 -13.13 5.05 4.37
CA SER A 29 -13.70 6.37 4.10
C SER A 29 -12.68 7.52 4.13
N TYR A 30 -11.53 7.32 4.77
CA TYR A 30 -10.49 8.35 4.91
C TYR A 30 -9.38 8.23 3.87
N LEU A 31 -9.15 7.04 3.29
CA LEU A 31 -8.08 6.79 2.32
C LEU A 31 -8.08 7.74 1.12
N PRO A 32 -9.23 8.09 0.49
CA PRO A 32 -9.26 8.99 -0.67
C PRO A 32 -8.65 10.37 -0.42
N ASP A 33 -8.75 10.88 0.81
CA ASP A 33 -8.28 12.23 1.18
C ASP A 33 -6.85 12.22 1.77
N MET A 34 -6.22 11.05 1.87
CA MET A 34 -4.88 10.91 2.46
C MET A 34 -3.78 11.11 1.43
N SER A 35 -2.63 11.61 1.90
CA SER A 35 -1.45 11.70 1.04
C SER A 35 -0.93 10.31 0.69
N PRO A 36 -0.34 10.11 -0.50
CA PRO A 36 0.25 8.82 -0.90
C PRO A 36 1.27 8.28 0.12
N GLY A 37 2.08 9.16 0.71
CA GLY A 37 3.05 8.79 1.75
C GLY A 37 2.42 8.29 3.04
N ASP A 38 1.31 8.90 3.47
CA ASP A 38 0.57 8.42 4.65
C ASP A 38 -0.09 7.06 4.40
N ILE A 39 -0.59 6.82 3.19
CA ILE A 39 -1.16 5.52 2.79
C ILE A 39 -0.05 4.46 2.71
N ALA A 40 1.08 4.78 2.08
CA ALA A 40 2.25 3.89 2.02
C ALA A 40 2.76 3.53 3.42
N TYR A 41 2.78 4.49 4.34
CA TYR A 41 3.10 4.23 5.74
C TYR A 41 2.13 3.23 6.38
N LEU A 42 0.82 3.43 6.22
CA LEU A 42 -0.19 2.51 6.77
C LEU A 42 -0.05 1.10 6.22
N ILE A 43 0.14 0.95 4.90
CA ILE A 43 0.39 -0.35 4.26
C ILE A 43 1.67 -0.97 4.82
N SER A 44 2.76 -0.22 4.93
CA SER A 44 4.02 -0.76 5.44
C SER A 44 3.93 -1.27 6.87
N ALA A 45 3.19 -0.56 7.71
CA ALA A 45 2.99 -0.86 9.13
C ALA A 45 1.94 -1.95 9.40
N SER A 46 1.13 -2.30 8.38
CA SER A 46 0.03 -3.26 8.53
C SER A 46 0.48 -4.72 8.30
N PRO A 47 -0.19 -5.71 8.92
CA PRO A 47 0.01 -7.13 8.59
C PRO A 47 -0.36 -7.45 7.14
N PRO A 48 0.17 -8.54 6.53
CA PRO A 48 -0.03 -8.86 5.11
C PRO A 48 -1.51 -8.83 4.64
N ALA A 49 -2.42 -9.48 5.38
CA ALA A 49 -3.84 -9.50 5.02
C ALA A 49 -4.45 -8.08 4.97
N THR A 50 -4.11 -7.22 5.94
CA THR A 50 -4.60 -5.84 5.98
C THR A 50 -3.97 -4.97 4.90
N ARG A 51 -2.75 -5.28 4.44
CA ARG A 51 -2.15 -4.58 3.29
C ARG A 51 -2.95 -4.78 2.02
N GLU A 52 -3.33 -6.02 1.74
CA GLU A 52 -4.15 -6.38 0.58
C GLU A 52 -5.51 -5.69 0.64
N GLU A 53 -6.14 -5.68 1.81
CA GLU A 53 -7.41 -4.96 2.03
C GLU A 53 -7.25 -3.46 1.76
N LEU A 54 -6.24 -2.81 2.35
CA LEU A 54 -5.97 -1.39 2.13
C LEU A 54 -5.66 -1.07 0.67
N TRP A 55 -4.88 -1.92 0.00
CA TRP A 55 -4.52 -1.79 -1.41
C TRP A 55 -5.76 -1.85 -2.30
N SER A 56 -6.68 -2.79 -2.04
CA SER A 56 -7.91 -2.96 -2.82
C SER A 56 -8.91 -1.80 -2.77
N LEU A 57 -8.70 -0.86 -1.84
CA LEU A 57 -9.52 0.34 -1.67
C LEU A 57 -9.01 1.54 -2.47
N LEU A 58 -7.80 1.46 -3.04
CA LEU A 58 -7.20 2.51 -3.83
C LEU A 58 -7.70 2.47 -5.27
N ASP A 59 -7.85 3.65 -5.88
CA ASP A 59 -7.99 3.72 -7.33
C ASP A 59 -6.63 3.65 -8.04
N HIS A 60 -6.65 3.50 -9.36
CA HIS A 60 -5.43 3.29 -10.15
C HIS A 60 -4.44 4.47 -10.11
N GLU A 61 -4.94 5.70 -9.96
CA GLU A 61 -4.07 6.88 -9.86
C GLU A 61 -3.35 6.87 -8.50
N GLN A 62 -4.10 6.56 -7.44
CA GLN A 62 -3.55 6.41 -6.09
C GLN A 62 -2.57 5.24 -5.98
N GLU A 63 -2.85 4.09 -6.60
CA GLU A 63 -1.94 2.95 -6.62
C GLU A 63 -0.55 3.35 -7.15
N ALA A 64 -0.51 4.09 -8.26
CA ALA A 64 0.75 4.52 -8.88
C ALA A 64 1.55 5.46 -7.96
N ASP A 65 0.88 6.41 -7.32
CA ASP A 65 1.52 7.35 -6.39
C ASP A 65 1.97 6.65 -5.10
N VAL A 66 1.14 5.76 -4.54
CA VAL A 66 1.47 5.00 -3.32
C VAL A 66 2.63 4.03 -3.57
N LEU A 67 2.69 3.38 -4.74
CA LEU A 67 3.84 2.55 -5.12
C LEU A 67 5.16 3.32 -5.06
N ASN A 68 5.17 4.59 -5.45
CA ASN A 68 6.38 5.41 -5.42
C ASN A 68 6.87 5.72 -3.99
N GLU A 69 5.97 5.73 -3.02
CA GLU A 69 6.26 6.01 -1.61
C GLU A 69 6.53 4.74 -0.78
N LEU A 70 6.16 3.57 -1.29
CA LEU A 70 6.36 2.29 -0.59
C LEU A 70 7.85 1.90 -0.49
N PRO A 71 8.28 1.29 0.64
CA PRO A 71 9.58 0.62 0.74
C PRO A 71 9.77 -0.43 -0.36
N ASP A 72 11.00 -0.56 -0.88
CA ASP A 72 11.31 -1.40 -2.04
C ASP A 72 10.86 -2.86 -1.88
N ASP A 73 11.01 -3.44 -0.69
CA ASP A 73 10.60 -4.82 -0.40
C ASP A 73 9.09 -5.04 -0.52
N ILE A 74 8.31 -4.09 -0.01
CA ILE A 74 6.85 -4.13 -0.07
C ILE A 74 6.37 -3.80 -1.49
N ARG A 75 6.95 -2.77 -2.12
CA ARG A 75 6.66 -2.39 -3.51
C ARG A 75 6.89 -3.56 -4.47
N ASN A 76 8.02 -4.25 -4.34
CA ASN A 76 8.35 -5.40 -5.18
C ASN A 76 7.37 -6.58 -5.00
N THR A 77 6.81 -6.74 -3.81
CA THR A 77 5.76 -7.75 -3.56
C THR A 77 4.52 -7.44 -4.38
N PHE A 78 4.00 -6.20 -4.28
CA PHE A 78 2.83 -5.79 -5.06
C PHE A 78 3.09 -5.83 -6.58
N LEU A 79 4.26 -5.40 -7.04
CA LEU A 79 4.60 -5.47 -8.47
C LEU A 79 4.68 -6.91 -8.99
N ALA A 80 5.17 -7.85 -8.18
CA ALA A 80 5.19 -9.27 -8.55
C ALA A 80 3.77 -9.84 -8.69
N ASP A 81 2.85 -9.45 -7.79
CA ASP A 81 1.45 -9.88 -7.81
C ASP A 81 0.64 -9.24 -8.97
N LEU A 82 1.02 -8.03 -9.39
CA LEU A 82 0.43 -7.32 -10.54
C LEU A 82 0.95 -7.81 -11.90
N GLN A 83 2.12 -8.47 -11.93
CA GLN A 83 2.76 -8.95 -13.18
C GLN A 83 2.94 -10.48 -13.25
N PRO A 84 1.91 -11.31 -13.02
CA PRO A 84 2.04 -12.75 -13.17
C PRO A 84 2.30 -13.15 -14.65
N GLU A 85 1.81 -12.39 -15.63
CA GLU A 85 2.00 -12.68 -17.06
C GLU A 85 3.37 -12.26 -17.63
N ALA A 86 4.11 -11.35 -16.97
CA ALA A 86 5.39 -10.85 -17.48
C ALA A 86 6.55 -11.85 -17.28
N VAL A 87 6.41 -12.81 -16.36
CA VAL A 87 7.47 -13.79 -16.04
C VAL A 87 7.46 -14.97 -17.03
N ALA A 88 6.32 -15.27 -17.65
CA ALA A 88 6.21 -16.35 -18.64
C ALA A 88 6.82 -15.98 -20.00
N GLU A 89 6.81 -14.70 -20.38
CA GLU A 89 7.32 -14.24 -21.68
C GLU A 89 8.86 -14.28 -21.77
N ILE A 90 9.55 -14.17 -20.64
CA ILE A 90 11.03 -14.20 -20.58
C ILE A 90 11.57 -15.64 -20.72
N ILE A 91 10.80 -16.66 -20.32
CA ILE A 91 11.24 -18.06 -20.40
C ILE A 91 11.10 -18.64 -21.81
N VAL A 92 10.21 -18.08 -22.65
CA VAL A 92 9.97 -18.55 -24.03
C VAL A 92 11.00 -18.03 -25.04
N GLN A 93 11.85 -17.05 -24.68
CA GLN A 93 12.91 -16.53 -25.57
C GLN A 93 14.27 -17.23 -25.42
N LEU A 94 14.31 -18.37 -24.70
CA LEU A 94 15.54 -19.17 -24.49
C LEU A 94 15.53 -20.54 -25.17
N ASP A 95 14.62 -20.79 -26.13
CA ASP A 95 14.74 -21.89 -27.10
C ASP A 95 14.55 -21.39 -28.54
#